data_AF-A0A1F7BIX2-F1
#
_entry.id   AF-A0A1F7BIX2-F1
#
_cell.length_a   1.000
_cell.length_b   1.000
_cell.length_c   1.000
_cell.angle_alpha   90.00
_cell.angle_beta   90.00
_cell.angle_gamma   90.00
#
_symmetry.space_group_name_H-M   'P 1'
#
loop_
_entity.id
_entity.type
_entity.pdbx_description
1 polymer ?
#
loop_
_entity_poly.entity_id
_entity_poly.type
_entity_poly.pdbx_seq_one_letter_code
_entity_poly.pdbx_strand_id
1 'polypeptide(L)'
;MKLYNMEEQEWRTGKFQRGNTWRSEEVSECTVCGTRTNRWEMGGYPGMGPRLHCPGGVYREHDEIVGAHERQKELKSLIVSYESELQHQCYEISAQTRGYIATLLHMHRAEYSLLQGKIDRLRELFTEKLLHDVKGIKGEPTVVVPCTPFTSGGTQKKSLQEGKI
;
A
#
# COMPACT_ATOMS: atom_id res chain seq x y z
N MET A 1 -2.99 3.92 29.07
CA MET A 1 -3.89 3.42 28.00
C MET A 1 -3.78 1.91 27.97
N LYS A 2 -4.89 1.16 27.94
CA LYS A 2 -4.84 -0.31 27.79
C LYS A 2 -4.50 -0.65 26.33
N LEU A 3 -3.57 -1.58 26.14
CA LEU A 3 -3.34 -2.26 24.87
C LEU A 3 -4.02 -3.63 24.92
N TYR A 4 -4.44 -4.13 23.77
CA TYR A 4 -5.18 -5.38 23.65
C TYR A 4 -4.35 -6.38 22.87
N ASN A 5 -4.32 -7.62 23.33
CA ASN A 5 -3.76 -8.74 22.59
C ASN A 5 -4.73 -9.16 21.47
N MET A 6 -4.26 -9.11 20.21
CA MET A 6 -5.09 -9.42 19.05
C MET A 6 -5.21 -10.92 18.78
N GLU A 7 -4.17 -11.69 19.10
CA GLU A 7 -4.15 -13.14 18.99
C GLU A 7 -5.17 -13.79 19.93
N GLU A 8 -5.19 -13.35 21.19
CA GLU A 8 -6.15 -13.77 22.20
C GLU A 8 -7.55 -13.17 21.99
N GLN A 9 -7.68 -12.24 21.03
CA GLN A 9 -8.92 -11.52 20.72
C GLN A 9 -9.54 -10.87 21.97
N GLU A 10 -8.73 -10.30 22.86
CA GLU A 10 -9.20 -9.69 24.12
C GLU A 10 -10.25 -8.59 23.87
N TRP A 11 -10.23 -7.95 22.71
CA TRP A 11 -11.25 -6.98 22.32
C TRP A 11 -12.65 -7.59 22.24
N ARG A 12 -12.81 -8.92 22.13
CA ARG A 12 -14.12 -9.61 22.17
C ARG A 12 -14.66 -9.83 23.58
N THR A 13 -13.79 -9.87 24.59
CA THR A 13 -14.20 -10.09 25.98
C THR A 13 -14.75 -8.81 26.63
N GLY A 14 -14.47 -7.65 26.02
CA GLY A 14 -15.03 -6.36 26.41
C GLY A 14 -16.39 -6.05 25.75
N LYS A 15 -17.04 -4.98 26.23
CA LYS A 15 -18.30 -4.44 25.66
C LYS A 15 -18.04 -3.53 24.46
N PHE A 16 -17.36 -4.01 23.43
CA PHE A 16 -17.08 -3.21 22.23
C PHE A 16 -18.28 -3.14 21.29
N GLN A 17 -18.58 -1.94 20.82
CA GLN A 17 -19.64 -1.65 19.84
C GLN A 17 -19.01 -1.21 18.51
N ARG A 18 -19.81 -1.22 17.44
CA ARG A 18 -19.41 -0.68 16.14
C ARG A 18 -18.95 0.78 16.28
N GLY A 19 -17.86 1.13 15.60
CA GLY A 19 -17.26 2.47 15.66
C GLY A 19 -16.32 2.68 16.85
N ASN A 20 -16.24 1.72 17.78
CA ASN A 20 -15.25 1.78 18.85
C ASN A 20 -13.85 1.63 18.26
N THR A 21 -12.96 2.49 18.73
CA THR A 21 -11.53 2.45 18.45
C THR A 21 -10.77 1.89 19.66
N TRP A 22 -9.77 1.03 19.44
CA TRP A 22 -8.81 0.60 20.46
C TRP A 22 -7.39 0.49 19.90
N ARG A 23 -6.46 0.05 20.74
CA ARG A 23 -5.04 -0.07 20.41
C ARG A 23 -4.52 -1.47 20.71
N SER A 24 -3.77 -2.05 19.79
CA SER A 24 -3.14 -3.36 19.97
C SER A 24 -1.72 -3.25 20.54
N GLU A 25 -1.24 -4.34 21.11
CA GLU A 25 0.18 -4.51 21.45
C GLU A 25 1.05 -4.69 20.20
N GLU A 26 0.48 -5.23 19.14
CA GLU A 26 1.13 -5.42 17.86
C GLU A 26 1.06 -4.14 17.02
N VAL A 27 2.15 -3.83 16.31
CA VAL A 27 2.18 -2.74 15.33
C VAL A 27 2.01 -3.30 13.93
N SER A 28 1.16 -2.65 13.15
CA SER A 28 0.95 -2.92 11.74
C SER A 28 1.65 -1.87 10.89
N GLU A 29 2.21 -2.30 9.76
CA GLU A 29 2.81 -1.42 8.75
C GLU A 29 2.04 -1.53 7.44
N CYS A 30 1.76 -0.38 6.80
CA CYS A 30 1.13 -0.35 5.50
C CYS A 30 2.15 -0.73 4.41
N THR A 31 1.85 -1.76 3.64
CA THR A 31 2.71 -2.23 2.53
C THR A 31 2.81 -1.22 1.38
N VAL A 32 1.87 -0.28 1.29
CA VAL A 32 1.83 0.76 0.28
C VAL A 32 2.76 1.91 0.65
N CYS A 33 2.47 2.60 1.76
CA CYS A 33 3.16 3.84 2.13
C CYS A 33 4.12 3.73 3.33
N GLY A 34 4.27 2.56 3.96
CA GLY A 34 5.19 2.36 5.08
C GLY A 34 4.75 3.00 6.42
N THR A 35 3.59 3.67 6.45
CA THR A 35 3.07 4.22 7.72
C THR A 35 2.69 3.09 8.67
N ARG A 36 2.90 3.33 9.97
CA ARG A 36 2.69 2.34 11.02
C ARG A 36 1.52 2.73 11.91
N THR A 37 0.76 1.76 12.38
CA THR A 37 -0.35 1.98 13.30
C THR A 37 -0.55 0.78 14.21
N ASN A 38 -0.92 1.03 15.46
CA ASN A 38 -1.52 0.02 16.33
C ASN A 38 -2.98 0.32 16.64
N ARG A 39 -3.61 1.21 15.86
CA ARG A 39 -5.00 1.62 16.04
C ARG A 39 -5.93 0.70 15.28
N TRP A 40 -6.84 0.08 16.00
CA TRP A 40 -7.91 -0.74 15.46
C TRP A 40 -9.26 -0.05 15.61
N GLU A 41 -10.16 -0.34 14.68
CA GLU A 41 -11.55 0.10 14.69
C GLU A 41 -12.48 -1.11 14.49
N MET A 42 -13.57 -1.18 15.25
CA MET A 42 -14.60 -2.19 15.06
C MET A 42 -15.38 -1.73 13.83
N GLY A 43 -15.12 -2.38 12.70
CA GLY A 43 -15.55 -1.93 11.39
C GLY A 43 -17.06 -1.75 11.23
N GLY A 44 -17.42 -1.09 10.12
CA GLY A 44 -18.77 -0.85 9.62
C GLY A 44 -19.56 -2.13 9.29
N TYR A 45 -20.33 -2.14 8.20
CA TYR A 45 -21.36 -3.13 7.80
C TYR A 45 -21.30 -4.55 8.45
N PRO A 46 -22.42 -5.14 8.92
CA PRO A 46 -22.39 -6.37 9.72
C PRO A 46 -21.53 -7.48 9.08
N GLY A 47 -20.65 -8.11 9.88
CA GLY A 47 -19.73 -9.17 9.43
C GLY A 47 -18.30 -8.72 9.09
N MET A 48 -18.01 -7.42 9.07
CA MET A 48 -16.71 -6.90 8.61
C MET A 48 -15.56 -6.90 9.65
N GLY A 49 -15.80 -7.32 10.90
CA GLY A 49 -14.78 -7.49 11.94
C GLY A 49 -13.97 -6.24 12.33
N PRO A 50 -12.94 -6.40 13.19
CA PRO A 50 -11.93 -5.37 13.42
C PRO A 50 -11.17 -5.00 12.16
N ARG A 51 -10.80 -3.72 12.03
CA ARG A 51 -10.05 -3.19 10.90
C ARG A 51 -8.92 -2.29 11.37
N LEU A 52 -7.83 -2.34 10.61
CA LEU A 52 -6.72 -1.39 10.69
C LEU A 52 -6.93 -0.32 9.62
N HIS A 53 -6.73 0.94 10.01
CA HIS A 53 -6.76 2.05 9.08
C HIS A 53 -5.34 2.57 8.88
N CYS A 54 -4.84 2.46 7.64
CA CYS A 54 -3.58 3.06 7.25
C CYS A 54 -3.66 4.58 7.49
N PRO A 55 -2.80 5.17 8.35
CA PRO A 55 -2.77 6.62 8.57
C PRO A 55 -2.52 7.39 7.29
N GLY A 56 -1.75 6.82 6.36
CA GLY A 56 -1.50 7.39 5.04
C GLY A 56 -2.74 7.43 4.13
N GLY A 57 -3.77 6.63 4.40
CA GLY A 57 -4.95 6.49 3.53
C GLY A 57 -5.78 7.78 3.38
N VAL A 58 -5.61 8.76 4.26
CA VAL A 58 -6.30 10.07 4.17
C VAL A 58 -5.63 11.05 3.21
N TYR A 59 -4.46 10.69 2.66
CA TYR A 59 -3.67 11.53 1.76
C TYR A 59 -3.80 11.10 0.30
N ARG A 60 -3.81 12.06 -0.63
CA ARG A 60 -3.89 11.79 -2.07
C ARG A 60 -2.67 11.02 -2.58
N GLU A 61 -1.51 11.31 -2.02
CA GLU A 61 -0.24 10.67 -2.36
C GLU A 61 -0.27 9.16 -2.08
N HIS A 62 -1.06 8.70 -1.11
CA HIS A 62 -1.25 7.26 -0.90
C HIS A 62 -1.97 6.61 -2.09
N ASP A 63 -3.02 7.24 -2.62
CA ASP A 63 -3.72 6.71 -3.80
C ASP A 63 -2.86 6.75 -5.05
N GLU A 64 -1.98 7.75 -5.16
CA GLU A 64 -1.00 7.79 -6.24
C GLU A 64 -0.02 6.62 -6.20
N ILE A 65 0.42 6.21 -5.00
CA ILE A 65 1.25 5.00 -4.85
C ILE A 65 0.43 3.76 -5.24
N VAL A 66 -0.83 3.65 -4.81
CA VAL A 66 -1.70 2.51 -5.17
C VAL A 66 -1.87 2.41 -6.68
N GLY A 67 -2.24 3.50 -7.35
CA GLY A 67 -2.41 3.52 -8.81
C GLY A 67 -1.11 3.24 -9.56
N ALA A 68 0.03 3.74 -9.07
CA ALA A 68 1.33 3.43 -9.65
C ALA A 68 1.69 1.94 -9.52
N HIS A 69 1.40 1.29 -8.38
CA HIS A 69 1.59 -0.15 -8.20
C HIS A 69 0.70 -0.98 -9.14
N GLU A 70 -0.57 -0.60 -9.28
CA GLU A 70 -1.49 -1.26 -10.20
C GLU A 70 -0.97 -1.18 -11.64
N ARG A 71 -0.54 0.01 -12.06
CA ARG A 71 0.07 0.21 -13.39
C ARG A 71 1.36 -0.59 -13.56
N GLN A 72 2.23 -0.64 -12.55
CA GLN A 72 3.45 -1.46 -12.60
C GLN A 72 3.13 -2.95 -12.76
N LYS A 73 2.06 -3.45 -12.13
CA LYS A 73 1.62 -4.84 -12.27
C LYS A 73 1.18 -5.15 -13.70
N GLU A 74 0.45 -4.23 -14.34
CA GLU A 74 0.08 -4.34 -15.76
C GLU A 74 1.31 -4.34 -16.66
N LEU A 75 2.21 -3.37 -16.48
CA LEU A 75 3.44 -3.25 -17.28
C LEU A 75 4.33 -4.49 -17.15
N LYS A 76 4.45 -5.03 -15.94
CA LYS A 76 5.21 -6.26 -15.71
C LYS A 76 4.63 -7.43 -16.51
N SER A 77 3.31 -7.56 -16.58
CA SER A 77 2.66 -8.59 -17.41
C SER A 77 2.95 -8.40 -18.89
N LEU A 78 2.92 -7.15 -19.39
CA LEU A 78 3.21 -6.84 -20.80
C LEU A 78 4.66 -7.12 -21.16
N ILE A 79 5.60 -6.70 -20.30
CA ILE A 79 7.04 -6.95 -20.45
C ILE A 79 7.31 -8.45 -20.57
N VAL A 80 6.73 -9.27 -19.68
CA VAL A 80 6.89 -10.73 -19.73
C VAL A 80 6.33 -11.32 -21.04
N SER A 81 5.19 -10.82 -21.52
CA SER A 81 4.62 -11.24 -22.81
C SER A 81 5.57 -10.96 -23.97
N TYR A 82 6.09 -9.72 -24.06
CA TYR A 82 7.00 -9.33 -25.12
C TYR A 82 8.35 -10.05 -25.07
N GLU A 83 8.89 -10.28 -23.87
CA GLU A 83 10.10 -11.09 -23.68
C GLU A 83 9.89 -12.53 -24.18
N SER A 84 8.75 -13.12 -23.85
CA SER A 84 8.37 -14.45 -24.33
C SER A 84 8.26 -14.49 -25.86
N GLU A 85 7.62 -13.50 -26.49
CA GLU A 85 7.49 -13.39 -27.95
C GLU A 85 8.85 -13.25 -28.65
N LEU A 86 9.79 -12.49 -28.05
CA LEU A 86 11.14 -12.34 -28.59
C LEU A 86 11.99 -13.61 -28.41
N GLN A 87 11.78 -14.34 -27.32
CA GLN A 87 12.52 -15.55 -26.99
C GLN A 87 12.04 -16.76 -27.80
N HIS A 88 10.75 -16.84 -28.13
CA HIS A 88 10.24 -17.77 -29.11
C HIS A 88 10.80 -17.40 -30.49
N GLN A 89 11.93 -18.03 -30.86
CA GLN A 89 12.53 -17.98 -32.19
C GLN A 89 11.65 -18.71 -33.22
N CYS A 90 10.38 -18.34 -33.34
CA CYS A 90 9.61 -18.73 -34.51
C CYS A 90 10.20 -17.96 -35.69
N TYR A 91 10.68 -18.70 -36.67
CA TYR A 91 11.17 -18.20 -37.97
C TYR A 91 10.13 -17.35 -38.74
N GLU A 92 8.94 -17.15 -38.18
CA GLU A 92 7.80 -16.44 -38.77
C GLU A 92 7.74 -14.95 -38.45
N ILE A 93 8.48 -14.47 -37.44
CA ILE A 93 8.43 -13.05 -37.05
C ILE A 93 9.46 -12.26 -37.86
N SER A 94 8.99 -11.33 -38.71
CA SER A 94 9.87 -10.50 -39.53
C SER A 94 10.85 -9.68 -38.67
N ALA A 95 12.01 -9.33 -39.24
CA ALA A 95 12.98 -8.46 -38.57
C ALA A 95 12.37 -7.10 -38.16
N GLN A 96 11.44 -6.57 -38.97
CA GLN A 96 10.71 -5.34 -38.67
C GLN A 96 9.80 -5.50 -37.45
N THR A 97 9.03 -6.58 -37.38
CA THR A 97 8.16 -6.89 -36.23
C THR A 97 8.99 -7.10 -34.96
N ARG A 98 10.12 -7.78 -35.05
CA ARG A 98 11.05 -7.96 -33.93
C ARG A 98 11.59 -6.62 -33.42
N GLY A 99 11.99 -5.72 -34.33
CA GLY A 99 12.44 -4.37 -33.99
C GLY A 99 11.35 -3.53 -33.31
N TYR A 100 10.10 -3.67 -33.77
CA TYR A 100 8.94 -3.01 -33.15
C TYR A 100 8.70 -3.51 -31.71
N ILE A 101 8.65 -4.83 -31.50
CA ILE A 101 8.47 -5.42 -30.16
C ILE A 101 9.61 -5.00 -29.22
N ALA A 102 10.85 -5.01 -29.69
CA ALA A 102 12.00 -4.56 -28.90
C ALA A 102 11.88 -3.08 -28.48
N THR A 103 11.34 -2.23 -29.36
CA THR A 103 11.09 -0.81 -29.05
C THR A 103 10.02 -0.66 -27.96
N LEU A 104 8.88 -1.38 -28.09
CA LEU A 104 7.83 -1.39 -27.07
C LEU A 104 8.35 -1.88 -25.72
N LEU A 105 9.12 -2.97 -25.71
CA LEU A 105 9.74 -3.51 -24.51
C LEU A 105 10.65 -2.48 -23.83
N HIS A 106 11.46 -1.75 -24.59
CA HIS A 106 12.29 -0.68 -24.06
C HIS A 106 11.44 0.45 -23.44
N MET A 107 10.40 0.90 -24.14
CA MET A 107 9.49 1.95 -23.64
C MET A 107 8.78 1.55 -22.35
N HIS A 108 8.22 0.33 -22.27
CA HIS A 108 7.53 -0.14 -21.08
C HIS A 108 8.46 -0.37 -19.89
N ARG A 109 9.71 -0.80 -20.12
CA ARG A 109 10.72 -0.87 -19.06
C ARG A 109 11.08 0.52 -18.54
N ALA A 110 11.20 1.51 -19.41
CA ALA A 110 11.42 2.90 -19.00
C ALA A 110 10.24 3.44 -18.18
N GLU A 111 9.00 3.22 -18.62
CA GLU A 111 7.79 3.59 -17.87
C GLU A 111 7.75 2.91 -16.49
N TYR A 112 8.05 1.61 -16.42
CA TYR A 112 8.10 0.87 -15.16
C TYR A 112 9.11 1.46 -14.17
N SER A 113 10.31 1.83 -14.66
CA SER A 113 11.36 2.45 -13.86
C SER A 113 10.97 3.86 -13.39
N LEU A 114 10.31 4.65 -14.23
CA LEU A 114 9.79 5.97 -13.84
C LEU A 114 8.73 5.87 -12.74
N LEU A 115 7.81 4.91 -12.86
CA LEU A 115 6.80 4.64 -11.82
C LEU A 115 7.46 4.19 -10.51
N GLN A 116 8.50 3.37 -10.58
CA GLN A 116 9.25 2.95 -9.39
C GLN A 116 9.86 4.17 -8.67
N GLY A 117 10.55 5.04 -9.41
CA GLY A 117 11.10 6.27 -8.84
C GLY A 117 10.04 7.20 -8.26
N LYS A 118 8.84 7.27 -8.86
CA LYS A 118 7.70 8.01 -8.31
C LYS A 118 7.23 7.39 -6.98
N ILE A 119 7.08 6.07 -6.92
CA ILE A 119 6.66 5.35 -5.71
C ILE A 119 7.65 5.59 -4.58
N ASP A 120 8.95 5.46 -4.85
CA ASP A 120 10.01 5.61 -3.85
C ASP A 120 10.01 7.03 -3.29
N ARG A 121 9.92 8.05 -4.14
CA ARG A 121 9.81 9.46 -3.71
C ARG A 121 8.56 9.72 -2.87
N LEU A 122 7.42 9.14 -3.23
CA LEU A 122 6.19 9.30 -2.44
C LEU A 122 6.32 8.62 -1.07
N ARG A 123 6.96 7.45 -1.01
CA ARG A 123 7.25 6.75 0.26
C ARG A 123 8.19 7.57 1.15
N GLU A 124 9.22 8.17 0.59
CA GLU A 124 10.12 9.08 1.32
C GLU A 124 9.33 10.21 2.00
N LEU A 125 8.37 10.83 1.30
CA LEU A 125 7.52 11.87 1.90
C LEU A 125 6.71 11.36 3.11
N PHE A 126 6.22 10.12 3.06
CA PHE A 126 5.51 9.52 4.21
C PHE A 126 6.46 9.25 5.39
N THR A 127 7.69 8.81 5.11
CA THR A 127 8.72 8.57 6.12
C THR A 127 9.20 9.88 6.77
N GLU A 128 9.50 10.90 5.96
CA GLU A 128 9.96 12.22 6.44
C GLU A 128 8.91 12.91 7.30
N LYS A 129 7.63 12.83 6.92
CA LYS A 129 6.53 13.45 7.66
C LYS A 129 6.14 12.67 8.93
N LEU A 130 6.78 11.52 9.21
CA LEU A 130 6.57 10.69 10.41
C LEU A 130 5.10 10.46 10.74
N LEU A 131 4.30 10.08 9.74
CA LEU A 131 2.85 9.89 9.88
C LEU A 131 2.45 8.59 10.61
N HIS A 132 3.34 8.05 11.43
CA HIS A 132 3.07 6.85 12.23
C HIS A 132 2.06 7.18 13.34
N ASP A 133 1.00 6.38 13.47
CA ASP A 133 0.03 6.44 14.55
C ASP A 133 0.24 5.25 15.51
N VAL A 134 1.39 5.20 16.20
CA VAL A 134 1.73 4.16 17.18
C VAL A 134 1.72 4.76 18.59
N LYS A 135 0.97 4.16 19.53
CA LYS A 135 0.84 4.68 20.90
C LYS A 135 0.87 3.57 21.95
N GLY A 136 1.55 3.83 23.07
CA GLY A 136 1.52 2.95 24.26
C GLY A 136 2.49 1.79 24.26
N ILE A 137 3.22 1.55 23.16
CA ILE A 137 4.26 0.51 23.08
C ILE A 137 5.52 0.98 23.81
N LYS A 138 6.10 0.10 24.64
CA LYS A 138 7.40 0.32 25.28
C LYS A 138 8.49 -0.40 24.47
N GLY A 139 9.52 0.33 24.04
CA GLY A 139 10.62 -0.22 23.23
C GLY A 139 10.34 -0.17 21.72
N GLU A 140 11.20 -0.84 20.94
CA GLU A 140 10.99 -0.96 19.50
C GLU A 140 9.81 -1.91 19.22
N PRO A 141 8.80 -1.47 18.45
CA PRO A 141 7.66 -2.31 18.14
C PRO A 141 8.04 -3.40 17.14
N THR A 142 7.76 -4.65 17.47
CA THR A 142 7.74 -5.74 16.49
C THR A 142 6.59 -5.48 15.51
N VAL A 143 6.91 -5.38 14.21
CA VAL A 143 5.90 -5.25 13.15
C VAL A 143 5.39 -6.65 12.83
N VAL A 144 4.10 -6.90 13.00
CA VAL A 144 3.54 -8.28 12.93
C VAL A 144 2.53 -8.44 11.79
N VAL A 145 1.86 -7.36 11.37
CA VAL A 145 0.70 -7.48 10.45
C VAL A 145 0.76 -6.45 9.33
N PRO A 146 0.60 -6.83 8.05
CA PRO A 146 0.40 -5.87 6.97
C PRO A 146 -0.98 -5.21 7.07
N CYS A 147 -1.02 -3.87 7.08
CA CYS A 147 -2.28 -3.13 7.05
C CYS A 147 -2.83 -3.14 5.63
N THR A 148 -4.07 -3.60 5.44
CA THR A 148 -4.76 -3.44 4.16
C THR A 148 -5.14 -1.97 3.96
N PRO A 149 -4.87 -1.37 2.78
CA PRO A 149 -5.26 -0.01 2.49
C PRO A 149 -6.79 0.05 2.36
N PHE A 150 -7.48 0.53 3.40
CA PHE A 150 -8.87 0.93 3.24
C PHE A 150 -8.91 2.30 2.55
N THR A 151 -9.40 2.34 1.33
CA THR A 151 -9.80 3.58 0.68
C THR A 151 -11.04 4.11 1.39
N SER A 152 -10.91 5.22 2.13
CA SER A 152 -12.07 5.93 2.66
C SER A 152 -12.89 6.49 1.49
N GLY A 153 -13.85 5.71 0.98
CA GLY A 153 -14.79 6.20 -0.01
C GLY A 153 -15.51 7.45 0.53
N GLY A 154 -15.47 8.55 -0.23
CA GLY A 154 -16.32 9.73 0.00
C GLY A 154 -15.76 10.86 0.88
N THR A 155 -14.53 10.79 1.39
CA THR A 155 -13.93 11.91 2.15
C THR A 155 -12.91 12.67 1.29
N GLN A 156 -12.95 14.01 1.28
CA GLN A 156 -11.91 14.82 0.62
C GLN A 156 -10.54 14.50 1.23
N LYS A 157 -9.64 13.95 0.42
CA LYS A 157 -8.28 13.62 0.83
C LYS A 157 -7.39 14.86 0.89
N LYS A 158 -6.53 14.89 1.90
CA LYS A 158 -5.51 15.94 2.13
C LYS A 158 -4.33 15.73 1.18
N SER A 159 -3.55 16.79 0.93
CA SER A 159 -2.21 16.64 0.37
C SER A 159 -1.16 16.66 1.48
N LEU A 160 -0.12 15.83 1.33
CA LEU A 160 1.09 15.87 2.16
C LEU A 160 1.84 17.20 2.03
N GLN A 161 1.70 17.89 0.88
CA GLN A 161 2.34 19.19 0.63
C GLN A 161 1.64 20.33 1.36
N GLU A 162 0.32 20.23 1.57
CA GLU A 162 -0.49 21.21 2.28
C GLU A 162 -0.41 21.05 3.81
N GLY A 163 0.15 19.93 4.29
CA GLY A 163 0.42 19.66 5.69
C GLY A 163 1.64 20.44 6.20
N LYS A 164 1.44 21.72 6.53
CA LYS A 164 2.20 22.36 7.62
C LYS A 164 1.75 21.69 8.93
N ILE A 165 2.72 21.15 9.68
CA ILE A 165 2.54 20.92 11.12
C ILE A 165 2.69 22.27 11.80
#